data_AF-A0A519K2V5-F1
#
_entry.id   AF-A0A519K2V5-F1
#
_cell.length_a   1.000
_cell.length_b   1.000
_cell.length_c   1.000
_cell.angle_alpha   90.00
_cell.angle_beta   90.00
_cell.angle_gamma   90.00
#
_symmetry.space_group_name_H-M   'P 1'
#
loop_
_entity.id
_entity.type
_entity.pdbx_description
1 polymer ?
#
loop_
_entity_poly.entity_id
_entity_poly.type
_entity_poly.pdbx_seq_one_letter_code
_entity_poly.pdbx_strand_id
1 'polypeptide(L)'
;MKNIKVFLTVILIGLSVSAFAQKVKMKKGDILVDDVAWLKYDGCGTFESICSILNLQGEEIIFIKTYNLEGEAPISPSNPKGNLYYHEVKFLGMNLSVEFEDRTQKKILELIYKGKLVDEKGQLDEEQVQRFVEKYGMPVSARLNRKTSNTIIIKEDSDDDRPKVNISIGR
;
A
#
# COMPACT_ATOMS: atom_id res chain seq x y z
N MET A 1 -8.76 49.62 26.06
CA MET A 1 -9.40 48.92 24.91
C MET A 1 -8.42 48.32 23.90
N LYS A 2 -7.29 48.98 23.57
CA LYS A 2 -6.32 48.47 22.58
C LYS A 2 -5.70 47.10 22.95
N ASN A 3 -5.43 46.89 24.23
CA ASN A 3 -4.78 45.66 24.73
C ASN A 3 -5.71 44.44 24.78
N ILE A 4 -7.03 44.66 24.93
CA ILE A 4 -8.03 43.58 24.86
C ILE A 4 -8.17 43.04 23.44
N LYS A 5 -8.09 43.91 22.43
CA LYS A 5 -8.15 43.49 21.02
C LYS A 5 -6.94 42.64 20.65
N VAL A 6 -5.74 43.01 21.10
CA VAL A 6 -4.50 42.24 20.87
C VAL A 6 -4.58 40.87 21.55
N PHE A 7 -5.08 40.80 22.78
CA PHE A 7 -5.24 39.54 23.50
C PHE A 7 -6.22 38.59 22.80
N LEU A 8 -7.34 39.11 22.31
CA LEU A 8 -8.33 38.32 21.56
C LEU A 8 -7.75 37.77 20.24
N THR A 9 -6.95 38.57 19.53
CA THR A 9 -6.28 38.15 18.29
C THR A 9 -5.26 37.03 18.55
N VAL A 10 -4.52 37.08 19.65
CA VAL A 10 -3.53 36.03 20.01
C VAL A 10 -4.21 34.70 20.36
N ILE A 11 -5.36 34.72 21.04
CA ILE A 11 -6.15 33.51 21.34
C ILE A 11 -6.72 32.89 20.08
N LEU A 12 -7.23 33.70 19.14
CA LEU A 12 -7.78 33.19 17.88
C LEU A 12 -6.72 32.50 17.01
N ILE A 13 -5.48 33.00 17.02
CA ILE A 13 -4.36 32.39 16.29
C ILE A 13 -3.90 31.10 17.00
N GLY A 14 -3.89 31.07 18.33
CA GLY A 14 -3.51 29.89 19.12
C GLY A 14 -4.41 28.66 18.94
N LEU A 15 -5.69 28.86 18.60
CA LEU A 15 -6.62 27.76 18.34
C LEU A 15 -6.49 27.17 16.93
N SER A 16 -5.84 27.86 16.00
CA SER A 16 -5.75 27.45 14.59
C SER A 16 -4.70 26.37 14.28
N VAL A 17 -3.89 25.97 15.27
CA VAL A 17 -2.80 24.99 15.09
C VAL A 17 -3.14 23.56 15.50
N SER A 18 -4.41 23.27 15.81
CA SER A 18 -4.86 21.88 16.04
C SER A 18 -5.08 21.16 14.70
N ALA A 19 -4.02 20.98 13.92
CA ALA A 19 -4.02 20.05 12.81
C ALA A 19 -4.08 18.62 13.39
N PHE A 20 -5.29 18.12 13.62
CA PHE A 20 -5.52 16.77 14.10
C PHE A 20 -5.01 15.78 13.04
N ALA A 21 -3.81 15.26 13.25
CA ALA A 21 -3.32 14.13 12.49
C ALA A 21 -4.11 12.89 12.94
N GLN A 22 -5.10 12.48 12.12
CA GLN A 22 -5.96 11.33 12.39
C GLN A 22 -5.10 10.08 12.64
N LYS A 23 -5.21 9.50 13.84
CA LYS A 23 -4.35 8.41 14.31
C LYS A 23 -5.07 7.08 14.18
N VAL A 24 -4.69 6.30 13.17
CA VAL A 24 -5.14 4.91 13.03
C VAL A 24 -4.41 4.02 14.05
N LYS A 25 -5.12 3.12 14.71
CA LYS A 25 -4.61 2.13 15.66
C LYS A 25 -5.29 0.78 15.41
N MET A 26 -4.56 -0.31 15.59
CA MET A 26 -5.11 -1.67 15.60
C MET A 26 -5.00 -2.20 17.03
N LYS A 27 -6.12 -2.58 17.65
CA LYS A 27 -6.14 -3.03 19.06
C LYS A 27 -7.29 -4.00 19.30
N LYS A 28 -6.99 -5.20 19.83
CA LYS A 28 -7.99 -6.20 20.23
C LYS A 28 -9.02 -6.55 19.14
N GLY A 29 -8.58 -6.67 17.89
CA GLY A 29 -9.48 -6.94 16.75
C GLY A 29 -10.18 -5.71 16.17
N ASP A 30 -10.03 -4.52 16.76
CA ASP A 30 -10.61 -3.28 16.25
C ASP A 30 -9.56 -2.40 15.57
N ILE A 31 -9.97 -1.77 14.47
CA ILE A 31 -9.26 -0.67 13.81
C ILE A 31 -9.92 0.63 14.28
N LEU A 32 -9.18 1.39 15.07
CA LEU A 32 -9.63 2.65 15.64
C LEU A 32 -9.03 3.81 14.85
N VAL A 33 -9.85 4.82 14.56
CA VAL A 33 -9.41 6.13 14.09
C VAL A 33 -9.74 7.14 15.17
N ASP A 34 -8.72 7.84 15.68
CA ASP A 34 -8.90 8.81 16.75
C ASP A 34 -9.66 8.22 17.96
N ASP A 35 -9.32 6.97 18.27
CA ASP A 35 -9.90 6.16 19.34
C ASP A 35 -11.39 5.80 19.17
N VAL A 36 -11.98 6.07 18.01
CA VAL A 36 -13.31 5.60 17.60
C VAL A 36 -13.19 4.36 16.71
N ALA A 37 -13.98 3.32 16.98
CA ALA A 37 -14.02 2.12 16.16
C ALA A 37 -14.52 2.43 14.75
N TRP A 38 -13.72 2.07 13.75
CA TRP A 38 -14.02 2.29 12.34
C TRP A 38 -14.27 0.96 11.61
N LEU A 39 -13.36 0.01 11.78
CA LEU A 39 -13.41 -1.31 11.17
C LEU A 39 -12.94 -2.36 12.17
N LYS A 40 -13.07 -3.62 11.80
CA LYS A 40 -12.51 -4.76 12.51
C LYS A 40 -11.41 -5.41 11.68
N TYR A 41 -10.58 -6.19 12.33
CA TYR A 41 -9.58 -7.01 11.64
C TYR A 41 -9.47 -8.39 12.25
N ASP A 42 -9.09 -9.35 11.42
CA ASP A 42 -8.74 -10.71 11.79
C ASP A 42 -7.46 -11.13 11.08
N GLY A 43 -6.66 -11.96 11.72
CA GLY A 43 -5.44 -12.52 11.16
C GLY A 43 -4.29 -11.53 10.86
N CYS A 44 -4.27 -10.35 11.48
CA CYS A 44 -3.22 -9.34 11.24
C CYS A 44 -2.01 -9.48 12.17
N GLY A 45 -1.67 -10.72 12.56
CA GLY A 45 -0.50 -11.03 13.37
C GLY A 45 0.82 -10.95 12.58
N THR A 46 1.95 -10.83 13.29
CA THR A 46 3.30 -10.78 12.70
C THR A 46 3.65 -12.01 11.87
N PHE A 47 3.08 -13.16 12.19
CA PHE A 47 3.34 -14.45 11.52
C PHE A 47 2.26 -14.82 10.50
N GLU A 48 1.25 -13.99 10.34
CA GLU A 48 0.11 -14.29 9.50
C GLU A 48 0.31 -13.68 8.11
N SER A 49 0.12 -14.51 7.08
CA SER A 49 0.29 -14.09 5.70
C SER A 49 -0.92 -13.33 5.15
N ILE A 50 -2.08 -13.39 5.81
CA ILE A 50 -3.33 -12.78 5.36
C ILE A 50 -3.96 -12.05 6.54
N CYS A 51 -4.26 -10.77 6.35
CA CYS A 51 -4.91 -9.89 7.30
C CYS A 51 -6.25 -9.45 6.71
N SER A 52 -7.33 -9.95 7.28
CA SER A 52 -8.72 -9.67 6.90
C SER A 52 -9.20 -8.40 7.57
N ILE A 53 -9.83 -7.53 6.80
CA ILE A 53 -10.41 -6.26 7.26
C ILE A 53 -11.91 -6.33 7.04
N LEU A 54 -12.65 -6.19 8.14
CA LEU A 54 -14.09 -6.38 8.18
C LEU A 54 -14.78 -5.07 8.54
N ASN A 55 -15.98 -4.89 8.02
CA ASN A 55 -16.88 -3.85 8.51
C ASN A 55 -17.36 -4.16 9.93
N LEU A 56 -18.06 -3.21 10.56
CA LEU A 56 -18.51 -3.38 11.95
C LEU A 56 -19.54 -4.52 12.09
N GLN A 57 -20.23 -4.87 11.01
CA GLN A 57 -21.18 -5.98 10.91
C GLN A 57 -20.49 -7.34 10.80
N GLY A 58 -19.17 -7.38 10.59
CA GLY A 58 -18.38 -8.61 10.50
C GLY A 58 -18.31 -9.20 9.10
N GLU A 59 -18.68 -8.45 8.07
CA GLU A 59 -18.44 -8.82 6.68
C GLU A 59 -17.03 -8.35 6.27
N GLU A 60 -16.26 -9.26 5.68
CA GLU A 60 -14.95 -8.95 5.12
C GLU A 60 -15.12 -8.11 3.84
N ILE A 61 -14.43 -6.98 3.79
CA ILE A 61 -14.48 -6.03 2.65
C ILE A 61 -13.12 -5.87 1.97
N ILE A 62 -12.03 -6.09 2.70
CA ILE A 62 -10.66 -5.98 2.21
C ILE A 62 -9.84 -7.11 2.84
N PHE A 63 -8.91 -7.70 2.09
CA PHE A 63 -7.83 -8.49 2.70
C PHE A 63 -6.46 -8.02 2.22
N ILE A 64 -5.48 -8.11 3.12
CA ILE A 64 -4.09 -7.75 2.88
C ILE A 64 -3.27 -9.03 2.93
N LYS A 65 -2.73 -9.47 1.80
CA LYS A 65 -1.87 -10.64 1.71
C LYS A 65 -0.41 -10.23 1.62
N THR A 66 0.42 -10.82 2.46
CA THR A 66 1.87 -10.59 2.48
C THR A 66 2.57 -11.67 1.67
N TYR A 67 3.48 -11.26 0.79
CA TYR A 67 4.32 -12.14 -0.01
C TYR A 67 5.78 -11.97 0.38
N ASN A 68 6.54 -13.06 0.26
CA ASN A 68 7.98 -13.10 0.40
C ASN A 68 8.54 -13.92 -0.76
N LEU A 69 9.17 -13.25 -1.71
CA LEU A 69 9.77 -13.88 -2.89
C LEU A 69 11.29 -13.88 -2.73
N GLU A 70 11.88 -15.06 -2.56
CA GLU A 70 13.33 -15.21 -2.39
C GLU A 70 14.07 -14.87 -3.70
N GLY A 71 15.15 -14.10 -3.60
CA GLY A 71 16.00 -13.73 -4.75
C GLY A 71 15.45 -12.65 -5.69
N GLU A 72 14.29 -12.05 -5.42
CA GLU A 72 13.67 -11.07 -6.32
C GLU A 72 14.07 -9.60 -6.09
N ALA A 73 14.65 -9.30 -4.93
CA ALA A 73 15.15 -7.97 -4.54
C ALA A 73 16.70 -7.91 -4.59
N PRO A 74 17.30 -6.71 -4.70
CA PRO A 74 18.75 -6.55 -4.62
C PRO A 74 19.32 -7.10 -3.31
N ILE A 75 20.39 -7.89 -3.42
CA ILE A 75 21.12 -8.41 -2.26
C ILE A 75 21.81 -7.25 -1.54
N SER A 76 21.66 -7.19 -0.23
CA SER A 76 22.32 -6.21 0.64
C SER A 76 22.75 -6.86 1.95
N PRO A 77 23.60 -6.21 2.78
CA PRO A 77 23.94 -6.74 4.10
C PRO A 77 22.71 -6.99 5.00
N SER A 78 21.65 -6.18 4.86
CA SER A 78 20.38 -6.35 5.59
C SER A 78 19.39 -7.30 4.90
N ASN A 79 19.65 -7.70 3.66
CA ASN A 79 18.86 -8.64 2.88
C ASN A 79 19.77 -9.60 2.08
N PRO A 80 20.51 -10.50 2.75
CA PRO A 80 21.53 -11.32 2.11
C PRO A 80 20.96 -12.33 1.11
N LYS A 81 19.68 -12.66 1.24
CA LYS A 81 18.95 -13.57 0.34
C LYS A 81 18.25 -12.85 -0.82
N GLY A 82 18.29 -11.52 -0.85
CA GLY A 82 17.56 -10.75 -1.87
C GLY A 82 16.05 -10.99 -1.81
N ASN A 83 15.48 -11.20 -0.62
CA ASN A 83 14.05 -11.43 -0.46
C ASN A 83 13.26 -10.16 -0.77
N LEU A 84 12.26 -10.25 -1.64
CA LEU A 84 11.29 -9.21 -1.90
C LEU A 84 10.06 -9.44 -1.02
N TYR A 85 9.81 -8.53 -0.10
CA TYR A 85 8.60 -8.50 0.72
C TYR A 85 7.64 -7.44 0.18
N TYR A 86 6.37 -7.80 0.02
CA TYR A 86 5.34 -6.83 -0.33
C TYR A 86 3.96 -7.27 0.15
N HIS A 87 3.05 -6.32 0.24
CA HIS A 87 1.64 -6.55 0.55
C HIS A 87 0.79 -6.31 -0.69
N GLU A 88 -0.08 -7.26 -1.01
CA GLU A 88 -1.18 -7.11 -1.96
C GLU A 88 -2.46 -6.82 -1.17
N VAL A 89 -3.12 -5.71 -1.46
CA VAL A 89 -4.41 -5.34 -0.89
C VAL A 89 -5.48 -5.64 -1.93
N LYS A 90 -6.46 -6.47 -1.60
CA LYS A 90 -7.60 -6.77 -2.48
C LYS A 90 -8.88 -6.16 -1.96
N PHE A 91 -9.65 -5.56 -2.86
CA PHE A 91 -10.96 -4.98 -2.59
C PHE A 91 -12.04 -5.96 -3.04
N LEU A 92 -12.75 -6.55 -2.07
CA LEU A 92 -13.74 -7.59 -2.36
C LEU A 92 -14.95 -7.01 -3.10
N GLY A 93 -15.53 -7.80 -4.00
CA GLY A 93 -16.65 -7.38 -4.86
C GLY A 93 -16.27 -6.54 -6.09
N MET A 94 -15.04 -6.03 -6.18
CA MET A 94 -14.63 -5.11 -7.26
C MET A 94 -13.57 -5.68 -8.22
N ASN A 95 -12.96 -6.82 -7.90
CA ASN A 95 -11.82 -7.38 -8.65
C ASN A 95 -10.66 -6.38 -8.85
N LEU A 96 -10.42 -5.54 -7.84
CA LEU A 96 -9.36 -4.53 -7.82
C LEU A 96 -8.34 -4.83 -6.74
N SER A 97 -7.09 -4.47 -6.99
CA SER A 97 -5.99 -4.67 -6.04
C SER A 97 -4.87 -3.64 -6.21
N VAL A 98 -4.09 -3.44 -5.13
CA VAL A 98 -2.86 -2.62 -5.14
C VAL A 98 -1.73 -3.30 -4.38
N GLU A 99 -0.49 -2.90 -4.64
CA GLU A 99 0.69 -3.49 -4.01
C GLU A 99 1.58 -2.45 -3.31
N PHE A 100 2.17 -2.84 -2.17
CA PHE A 100 3.10 -2.01 -1.40
C PHE A 100 4.30 -2.81 -0.90
N GLU A 101 5.52 -2.42 -1.26
CA GLU A 101 6.78 -3.03 -0.76
C GLU A 101 7.15 -2.50 0.65
N ASP A 102 7.04 -1.18 0.86
CA ASP A 102 7.60 -0.51 2.04
C ASP A 102 6.53 0.07 2.99
N ARG A 103 5.42 -0.65 3.20
CA ARG A 103 4.32 -0.16 4.05
C ARG A 103 3.84 -1.25 4.99
N THR A 104 3.81 -0.97 6.28
CA THR A 104 3.16 -1.86 7.25
C THR A 104 1.65 -1.89 7.01
N GLN A 105 0.97 -2.96 7.43
CA GLN A 105 -0.49 -3.06 7.40
C GLN A 105 -1.18 -1.83 8.00
N LYS A 106 -0.67 -1.33 9.13
CA LYS A 106 -1.14 -0.09 9.74
C LYS A 106 -1.04 1.11 8.80
N LYS A 107 0.08 1.28 8.10
CA LYS A 107 0.27 2.38 7.14
C LYS A 107 -0.63 2.25 5.92
N ILE A 108 -0.88 1.02 5.48
CA ILE A 108 -1.85 0.74 4.42
C ILE A 108 -3.26 1.17 4.87
N LEU A 109 -3.67 0.81 6.10
CA LEU A 109 -4.96 1.22 6.67
C LEU A 109 -5.08 2.74 6.82
N GLU A 110 -4.00 3.44 7.19
CA GLU A 110 -3.96 4.91 7.18
C GLU A 110 -4.22 5.49 5.78
N LEU A 111 -3.70 4.85 4.72
CA LEU A 111 -3.94 5.29 3.35
C LEU A 111 -5.38 5.00 2.91
N ILE A 112 -5.92 3.83 3.23
CA ILE A 112 -7.32 3.45 2.94
C ILE A 112 -8.27 4.45 3.62
N TYR A 113 -8.04 4.76 4.90
CA TYR A 113 -8.84 5.72 5.64
C TYR A 113 -8.76 7.14 5.03
N LYS A 114 -7.54 7.63 4.75
CA LYS A 114 -7.35 8.95 4.13
C LYS A 114 -7.94 9.05 2.73
N GLY A 115 -7.94 7.95 1.99
CA GLY A 115 -8.56 7.84 0.68
C GLY A 115 -10.08 7.76 0.74
N LYS A 116 -10.68 7.62 1.93
CA LYS A 116 -12.13 7.46 2.13
C LYS A 116 -12.70 6.29 1.33
N LEU A 117 -11.94 5.19 1.26
CA LEU A 117 -12.33 4.00 0.51
C LEU A 117 -13.49 3.24 1.15
N VAL A 118 -13.77 3.48 2.42
CA VAL A 118 -14.91 2.90 3.13
C VAL A 118 -15.84 4.03 3.54
N ASP A 119 -17.10 3.91 3.16
CA ASP A 119 -18.15 4.87 3.46
C ASP A 119 -18.63 4.79 4.93
N GLU A 120 -19.56 5.66 5.30
CA GLU A 120 -20.15 5.70 6.65
C GLU A 120 -20.96 4.43 7.00
N LYS A 121 -21.35 3.64 5.99
CA LYS A 121 -22.08 2.38 6.16
C LYS A 121 -21.14 1.19 6.31
N GLY A 122 -19.83 1.40 6.21
CA GLY A 122 -18.83 0.33 6.27
C GLY A 122 -18.69 -0.44 4.96
N GLN A 123 -19.08 0.16 3.83
CA GLN A 123 -19.01 -0.43 2.50
C GLN A 123 -17.95 0.26 1.66
N LEU A 124 -17.40 -0.46 0.67
CA LEU A 124 -16.39 0.12 -0.22
C LEU A 124 -17.01 1.16 -1.17
N ASP A 125 -16.39 2.34 -1.24
CA ASP A 125 -16.70 3.36 -2.23
C ASP A 125 -15.94 3.05 -3.53
N GLU A 126 -16.65 2.58 -4.55
CA GLU A 126 -16.08 2.12 -5.81
C GLU A 126 -15.26 3.21 -6.51
N GLU A 127 -15.72 4.47 -6.50
CA GLU A 127 -15.01 5.57 -7.16
C GLU A 127 -13.68 5.86 -6.43
N GLN A 128 -13.71 5.88 -5.10
CA GLN A 128 -12.49 6.11 -4.31
C GLN A 128 -11.52 4.94 -4.43
N VAL A 129 -12.01 3.70 -4.46
CA VAL A 129 -11.17 2.51 -4.68
C VAL A 129 -10.52 2.56 -6.06
N GLN A 130 -11.27 2.90 -7.11
CA GLN A 130 -10.73 3.03 -8.46
C GLN A 130 -9.61 4.07 -8.52
N ARG A 131 -9.83 5.27 -7.96
CA ARG A 131 -8.80 6.33 -7.88
C ARG A 131 -7.59 5.90 -7.05
N PHE A 132 -7.81 5.13 -6.00
CA PHE A 132 -6.73 4.59 -5.16
C PHE A 132 -5.88 3.59 -5.94
N VAL A 133 -6.52 2.71 -6.71
CA VAL A 133 -5.85 1.74 -7.58
C VAL A 133 -5.07 2.44 -8.69
N GLU A 134 -5.65 3.44 -9.33
CA GLU A 134 -4.95 4.26 -10.34
C GLU A 134 -3.70 4.94 -9.78
N LYS A 135 -3.78 5.42 -8.52
CA LYS A 135 -2.68 6.13 -7.87
C LYS A 135 -1.53 5.21 -7.44
N TYR A 136 -1.83 4.05 -6.87
CA TYR A 136 -0.83 3.17 -6.25
C TYR A 136 -0.45 1.98 -7.14
N GLY A 137 -1.40 1.46 -7.92
CA GLY A 137 -1.19 0.40 -8.90
C GLY A 137 -0.63 -0.90 -8.33
N MET A 138 -0.02 -1.69 -9.22
CA MET A 138 0.60 -2.98 -8.93
C MET A 138 2.07 -2.99 -9.39
N PRO A 139 2.94 -2.16 -8.76
CA PRO A 139 4.31 -1.96 -9.21
C PRO A 139 5.17 -3.23 -9.13
N VAL A 140 4.89 -4.13 -8.18
CA VAL A 140 5.68 -5.36 -7.99
C VAL A 140 5.36 -6.35 -9.11
N SER A 141 4.08 -6.69 -9.28
CA SER A 141 3.64 -7.58 -10.35
C SER A 141 4.04 -7.05 -11.73
N ALA A 142 3.88 -5.74 -11.98
CA ALA A 142 4.30 -5.12 -13.23
C ALA A 142 5.81 -5.27 -13.48
N ARG A 143 6.65 -5.12 -12.43
CA ARG A 143 8.11 -5.31 -12.53
C ARG A 143 8.49 -6.77 -12.77
N LEU A 144 7.86 -7.71 -12.08
CA LEU A 144 8.11 -9.14 -12.24
C LEU A 144 7.71 -9.65 -13.64
N ASN A 145 6.57 -9.19 -14.16
CA ASN A 145 6.11 -9.51 -15.51
C ASN A 145 7.04 -8.96 -16.61
N ARG A 146 7.68 -7.80 -16.38
CA ARG A 146 8.71 -7.26 -17.30
C ARG A 146 9.99 -8.08 -17.31
N LYS A 147 10.40 -8.67 -16.17
CA LYS A 147 11.59 -9.54 -16.12
C LYS A 147 11.39 -10.83 -16.91
N THR A 148 10.18 -11.37 -16.91
CA THR A 148 9.84 -12.62 -17.62
C THR A 148 9.62 -12.44 -19.12
N SER A 149 9.40 -11.21 -19.59
CA SER A 149 9.38 -10.90 -21.03
C SER A 149 10.82 -10.64 -21.51
N ASN A 150 11.47 -11.70 -22.02
CA ASN A 150 12.84 -11.69 -22.55
C ASN A 150 13.14 -10.44 -23.40
N THR A 151 14.02 -9.57 -22.91
CA THR A 151 14.54 -8.44 -23.70
C THR A 151 15.59 -8.98 -24.67
N ILE A 152 15.31 -8.97 -25.97
CA ILE A 152 16.32 -9.25 -27.00
C ILE A 152 17.19 -8.00 -27.14
N ILE A 153 18.44 -8.08 -26.68
CA ILE A 153 19.43 -7.03 -26.91
C ILE A 153 20.09 -7.30 -28.27
N ILE A 154 19.72 -6.55 -29.31
CA ILE A 154 20.48 -6.50 -30.57
C ILE A 154 21.63 -5.53 -30.34
N LYS A 155 22.85 -6.05 -30.22
CA LYS A 155 24.06 -5.21 -30.32
C LYS A 155 24.32 -4.96 -31.80
N GLU A 156 24.10 -3.73 -32.26
CA GLU A 156 24.71 -3.25 -33.50
C GLU A 156 26.20 -2.98 -33.20
N ASP A 157 27.00 -4.04 -33.17
CA ASP A 157 28.44 -3.89 -33.37
C ASP A 157 28.64 -3.68 -34.87
N SER A 158 28.45 -2.44 -35.33
CA SER A 158 28.84 -2.03 -36.68
C SER A 158 30.37 -1.89 -36.73
N ASP A 159 31.03 -3.04 -36.89
CA ASP A 159 32.26 -3.23 -37.68
C ASP A 159 32.55 -4.74 -37.85
N ASP A 160 31.59 -5.54 -38.31
CA ASP A 160 31.84 -6.66 -39.24
C ASP A 160 30.52 -7.28 -39.75
N ASP A 161 30.44 -7.48 -41.05
CA ASP A 161 29.21 -7.67 -41.84
C ASP A 161 28.65 -9.12 -41.77
N ARG A 162 28.41 -9.65 -40.57
CA ARG A 162 27.75 -10.97 -40.39
C ARG A 162 26.81 -11.00 -39.18
N PRO A 163 25.50 -11.28 -39.35
CA PRO A 163 24.58 -11.39 -38.24
C PRO A 163 24.91 -12.63 -37.39
N LYS A 164 25.57 -12.41 -36.24
CA LYS A 164 25.79 -13.44 -35.23
C LYS A 164 24.57 -13.46 -34.30
N VAL A 165 23.63 -14.35 -34.57
CA VAL A 165 22.52 -14.63 -33.66
C VAL A 165 23.07 -15.46 -32.49
N ASN A 166 23.10 -14.88 -31.29
CA ASN A 166 23.53 -15.57 -30.08
C ASN A 166 22.27 -15.97 -29.29
N ILE A 167 21.83 -17.22 -29.41
CA ILE A 167 20.68 -17.75 -28.68
C ILE A 167 21.21 -18.45 -27.43
N SER A 168 21.05 -17.83 -26.26
CA SER A 168 21.20 -18.56 -25.00
C SER A 168 19.84 -19.17 -24.60
N ILE A 169 19.70 -20.48 -24.78
CA ILE A 169 18.56 -21.22 -24.23
C ILE A 169 18.97 -21.67 -22.83
N GLY A 170 18.42 -21.02 -21.81
CA GLY A 170 18.57 -21.43 -20.41
C GLY A 170 17.90 -22.78 -20.18
N ARG A 171 18.56 -23.63 -19.37
CA ARG A 171 18.11 -24.99 -19.03
C ARG A 171 17.22 -24.98 -17.80
#